data_AF-A0A665WGM5-F1
#
_entry.id   AF-A0A665WGM5-F1
#
_cell.length_a   1.000
_cell.length_b   1.000
_cell.length_c   1.000
_cell.angle_alpha   90.00
_cell.angle_beta   90.00
_cell.angle_gamma   90.00
#
_symmetry.space_group_name_H-M   'P 1'
#
loop_
_entity.id
_entity.type
_entity.pdbx_description
1 polymer ?
#
loop_
_entity_poly.entity_id
_entity_poly.type
_entity_poly.pdbx_seq_one_letter_code
_entity_poly.pdbx_strand_id
1 'polypeptide(L)'
;TFVRLRISNSSLFSGKRNASMWAWRAILQHMGLQQKMTYTQASKKWENLKKRYKELKNPPKGMRVFPESWCHFALMDDAIMGRLEGSAPILKALPSDKDDGDFLPISKPKKKKVSSSTGNVAGESEVILNEEEDGEEETEHEGRQVSDCVMLEGDNKRTVMDRERQVMEKEKLVMESEWKVLQKERAVLDREVAALDRDRASLERERALIEREKALMEKDRYILSRERMALEQEKARLERLNATKDRTEDITEDSSKRNDLDTTDRRERFLYLFEKLVENF
;
A
#
# COMPACT_ATOMS: atom_id res chain seq x y z
N THR A 1 -22.47 -0.99 3.07
CA THR A 1 -23.48 -2.08 3.02
C THR A 1 -22.88 -3.41 3.42
N PHE A 2 -21.86 -3.93 2.72
CA PHE A 2 -21.20 -5.22 3.04
C PHE A 2 -20.62 -5.28 4.47
N VAL A 3 -19.83 -4.27 4.87
CA VAL A 3 -19.23 -4.18 6.22
C VAL A 3 -20.31 -4.12 7.31
N ARG A 4 -21.34 -3.28 7.13
CA ARG A 4 -22.47 -3.17 8.06
C ARG A 4 -23.20 -4.52 8.23
N LEU A 5 -23.52 -5.19 7.13
CA LEU A 5 -24.16 -6.51 7.15
C LEU A 5 -23.33 -7.55 7.89
N ARG A 6 -21.99 -7.57 7.72
CA ARG A 6 -21.14 -8.48 8.49
C ARG A 6 -21.17 -8.18 9.99
N ILE A 7 -21.11 -6.91 10.40
CA ILE A 7 -21.11 -6.57 11.81
C ILE A 7 -22.46 -6.86 12.46
N SER A 8 -23.57 -6.42 11.86
CA SER A 8 -24.91 -6.65 12.41
C SER A 8 -25.33 -8.13 12.41
N ASN A 9 -24.65 -8.98 11.63
CA ASN A 9 -24.87 -10.43 11.60
C ASN A 9 -23.73 -11.23 12.26
N SER A 10 -23.02 -10.63 13.23
CA SER A 10 -21.92 -11.27 13.96
C SER A 10 -22.31 -12.62 14.58
N SER A 11 -23.53 -12.73 15.09
CA SER A 11 -24.10 -13.94 15.69
C SER A 11 -24.19 -15.13 14.74
N LEU A 12 -24.30 -14.89 13.42
CA LEU A 12 -24.29 -15.96 12.42
C LEU A 12 -22.91 -16.61 12.24
N PHE A 13 -21.84 -15.94 12.67
CA PHE A 13 -20.46 -16.42 12.63
C PHE A 13 -20.06 -17.16 13.92
N SER A 14 -20.96 -17.99 14.43
CA SER A 14 -20.86 -18.68 15.73
C SER A 14 -19.81 -19.81 15.82
N GLY A 15 -18.87 -19.91 14.87
CA GLY A 15 -17.81 -20.92 14.85
C GLY A 15 -18.26 -22.37 14.57
N LYS A 16 -19.57 -22.64 14.57
CA LYS A 16 -20.16 -23.94 14.24
C LYS A 16 -19.81 -24.37 12.80
N ARG A 17 -19.76 -25.69 12.54
CA ARG A 17 -19.46 -26.25 11.22
C ARG A 17 -20.37 -25.61 10.16
N ASN A 18 -19.76 -25.14 9.07
CA ASN A 18 -20.42 -24.45 7.96
C ASN A 18 -21.19 -23.16 8.32
N ALA A 19 -21.25 -22.71 9.58
CA ALA A 19 -22.01 -21.51 9.96
C ALA A 19 -21.49 -20.24 9.25
N SER A 20 -20.16 -20.08 9.19
CA SER A 20 -19.52 -18.99 8.43
C SER A 20 -19.86 -19.03 6.94
N MET A 21 -19.92 -20.23 6.34
CA MET A 21 -20.30 -20.41 4.94
C MET A 21 -21.72 -19.90 4.67
N TRP A 22 -22.67 -20.33 5.51
CA TRP A 22 -24.08 -19.92 5.39
C TRP A 22 -24.30 -18.45 5.70
N ALA A 23 -23.59 -17.91 6.68
CA ALA A 23 -23.64 -16.48 7.01
C ALA A 23 -23.15 -15.62 5.83
N TRP A 24 -22.04 -16.00 5.20
CA TRP A 24 -21.54 -15.31 4.01
C TRP A 24 -22.49 -15.47 2.81
N ARG A 25 -23.07 -16.65 2.58
CA ARG A 25 -24.09 -16.86 1.53
C ARG A 25 -25.32 -15.96 1.76
N ALA A 26 -25.78 -15.82 2.99
CA ALA A 26 -26.90 -14.93 3.33
C ALA A 26 -26.59 -13.46 3.02
N ILE A 27 -25.41 -12.98 3.40
CA ILE A 27 -24.96 -11.61 3.09
C ILE A 27 -24.88 -11.39 1.58
N LEU A 28 -24.32 -12.35 0.84
CA LEU A 28 -24.20 -12.28 -0.62
C LEU A 28 -25.55 -12.27 -1.31
N GLN A 29 -26.49 -13.10 -0.86
CA GLN A 29 -27.85 -13.16 -1.39
C GLN A 29 -28.60 -11.85 -1.15
N HIS A 30 -28.51 -11.28 0.06
CA HIS A 30 -29.14 -10.01 0.37
C HIS A 30 -28.60 -8.85 -0.49
N MET A 31 -27.33 -8.91 -0.89
CA MET A 31 -26.71 -7.92 -1.78
C MET A 31 -26.91 -8.23 -3.28
N GLY A 32 -27.53 -9.35 -3.65
CA GLY A 32 -27.64 -9.78 -5.05
C GLY A 32 -26.30 -10.15 -5.71
N LEU A 33 -25.30 -10.54 -4.90
CA LEU A 33 -23.93 -10.82 -5.35
C LEU A 33 -23.59 -12.32 -5.37
N GLN A 34 -24.53 -13.19 -5.04
CA GLN A 34 -24.33 -14.65 -4.94
C GLN A 34 -23.85 -15.32 -6.25
N GLN A 35 -24.19 -14.74 -7.40
CA GLN A 35 -23.74 -15.21 -8.72
C GLN A 35 -22.45 -14.52 -9.23
N LYS A 36 -21.91 -13.56 -8.47
CA LYS A 36 -20.70 -12.83 -8.84
C LYS A 36 -19.52 -13.12 -7.91
N MET A 37 -19.81 -13.51 -6.67
CA MET A 37 -18.82 -13.72 -5.64
C MET A 37 -19.19 -14.91 -4.77
N THR A 38 -18.24 -15.83 -4.56
CA THR A 38 -18.42 -16.97 -3.66
C THR A 38 -18.24 -16.55 -2.20
N TYR A 39 -18.76 -17.35 -1.28
CA TYR A 39 -18.60 -17.10 0.16
C TYR A 39 -17.12 -17.05 0.60
N THR A 40 -16.24 -17.83 -0.06
CA THR A 40 -14.80 -17.83 0.23
C THR A 40 -14.15 -16.51 -0.19
N GLN A 41 -14.55 -15.96 -1.34
CA GLN A 41 -14.11 -14.64 -1.80
C GLN A 41 -14.63 -13.52 -0.89
N ALA A 42 -15.90 -13.60 -0.44
CA ALA A 42 -16.47 -12.65 0.51
C ALA A 42 -15.70 -12.65 1.84
N SER A 43 -15.41 -13.84 2.38
CA SER A 43 -14.58 -14.01 3.59
C SER A 43 -13.19 -13.39 3.41
N LYS A 44 -12.52 -13.69 2.29
CA LYS A 44 -11.20 -13.10 1.97
C LYS A 44 -11.25 -11.58 1.88
N LYS A 45 -12.29 -11.00 1.26
CA LYS A 45 -12.47 -9.54 1.21
C LYS A 45 -12.60 -8.95 2.60
N TRP A 46 -13.36 -9.57 3.50
CA TRP A 46 -13.47 -9.13 4.89
C TRP A 46 -12.14 -9.19 5.64
N GLU A 47 -11.37 -10.27 5.49
CA GLU A 47 -10.04 -10.39 6.08
C GLU A 47 -9.07 -9.33 5.55
N ASN A 48 -9.09 -9.05 4.24
CA ASN A 48 -8.28 -7.99 3.63
C ASN A 48 -8.64 -6.60 4.17
N LEU A 49 -9.94 -6.31 4.35
CA LEU A 49 -10.38 -5.06 4.96
C LEU A 49 -9.86 -4.92 6.40
N LYS A 50 -9.96 -5.98 7.21
CA LYS A 50 -9.44 -5.98 8.59
C LYS A 50 -7.92 -5.81 8.62
N LYS A 51 -7.18 -6.48 7.74
CA LYS A 51 -5.71 -6.37 7.65
C LYS A 51 -5.30 -4.93 7.35
N ARG A 52 -5.92 -4.32 6.32
CA ARG A 52 -5.63 -2.93 5.93
C ARG A 52 -5.98 -1.93 7.03
N TYR A 53 -7.09 -2.14 7.73
CA TYR A 53 -7.45 -1.34 8.91
C TYR A 53 -6.38 -1.44 10.01
N LYS A 54 -5.91 -2.64 10.34
CA LYS A 54 -4.86 -2.85 11.36
C LYS A 54 -3.54 -2.17 11.00
N GLU A 55 -3.12 -2.24 9.73
CA GLU A 55 -1.91 -1.55 9.23
C GLU A 55 -2.01 -0.04 9.40
N LEU A 56 -3.19 0.55 9.16
CA LEU A 56 -3.41 1.98 9.32
C LEU A 56 -3.60 2.41 10.78
N LYS A 57 -4.15 1.53 11.63
CA LYS A 57 -4.36 1.83 13.06
C LYS A 57 -3.05 1.73 13.85
N ASN A 58 -2.20 0.77 13.51
CA ASN A 58 -0.95 0.46 14.20
C ASN A 58 0.23 0.48 13.20
N PRO A 59 0.70 1.66 12.78
CA PRO A 59 1.84 1.74 11.87
C PRO A 59 3.11 1.16 12.50
N PRO A 60 4.00 0.53 11.72
CA PRO A 60 5.34 0.21 12.15
C PRO A 60 6.07 1.48 12.65
N LYS A 61 6.83 1.34 13.75
CA LYS A 61 7.52 2.46 14.41
C LYS A 61 8.30 3.29 13.37
N GLY A 62 7.95 4.56 13.23
CA GLY A 62 8.61 5.52 12.33
C GLY A 62 7.82 5.88 11.06
N MET A 63 6.70 5.21 10.75
CA MET A 63 5.89 5.51 9.57
C MET A 63 4.64 6.32 9.93
N ARG A 64 4.49 7.52 9.37
CA ARG A 64 3.23 8.29 9.43
C ARG A 64 2.28 7.72 8.39
N VAL A 65 1.35 6.88 8.81
CA VAL A 65 0.21 6.48 7.98
C VAL A 65 -0.89 7.51 8.13
N PHE A 66 -1.58 7.84 7.04
CA PHE A 66 -2.72 8.74 7.04
C PHE A 66 -4.01 7.91 6.96
N PRO A 67 -4.72 7.68 8.06
CA PRO A 67 -5.91 6.83 8.06
C PRO A 67 -7.02 7.37 7.15
N GLU A 68 -7.09 8.70 6.99
CA GLU A 68 -8.04 9.39 6.11
C GLU A 68 -7.81 9.14 4.62
N SER A 69 -6.61 8.66 4.22
CA SER A 69 -6.32 8.31 2.83
C SER A 69 -7.14 7.11 2.33
N TRP A 70 -7.66 6.29 3.24
CA TRP A 70 -8.50 5.16 2.91
C TRP A 70 -9.96 5.45 3.21
N CYS A 71 -10.77 5.60 2.16
CA CYS A 71 -12.20 5.93 2.27
C CYS A 71 -13.05 4.93 3.06
N HIS A 72 -12.54 3.71 3.33
CA HIS A 72 -13.21 2.72 4.16
C HIS A 72 -12.73 2.71 5.62
N PHE A 73 -11.76 3.55 5.99
CA PHE A 73 -11.17 3.58 7.33
C PHE A 73 -12.22 3.91 8.39
N ALA A 74 -12.97 5.01 8.24
CA ALA A 74 -14.03 5.39 9.19
C ALA A 74 -15.11 4.28 9.30
N LEU A 75 -15.52 3.71 8.17
CA LEU A 75 -16.49 2.62 8.13
C LEU A 75 -15.98 1.35 8.85
N MET A 76 -14.69 1.04 8.73
CA MET A 76 -14.07 -0.11 9.40
C MET A 76 -13.77 0.17 10.88
N ASP A 77 -13.43 1.41 11.23
CA ASP A 77 -13.24 1.86 12.61
C ASP A 77 -14.57 1.76 13.38
N ASP A 78 -15.66 2.27 12.81
CA ASP A 78 -17.02 2.14 13.38
C ASP A 78 -17.46 0.68 13.48
N ALA A 79 -17.12 -0.14 12.47
CA ALA A 79 -17.43 -1.56 12.45
C ALA A 79 -16.73 -2.34 13.57
N ILE A 80 -15.45 -2.06 13.80
CA ILE A 80 -14.62 -2.78 14.77
C ILE A 80 -14.86 -2.26 16.18
N MET A 81 -15.17 -0.97 16.34
CA MET A 81 -15.55 -0.39 17.63
C MET A 81 -17.02 -0.68 18.03
N GLY A 82 -17.74 -1.49 17.25
CA GLY A 82 -19.11 -1.91 17.58
C GLY A 82 -20.19 -0.86 17.32
N ARG A 83 -19.83 0.31 16.78
CA ARG A 83 -20.78 1.42 16.51
C ARG A 83 -21.77 1.12 15.37
N LEU A 84 -21.55 0.05 14.60
CA LEU A 84 -22.42 -0.38 13.49
C LEU A 84 -23.26 -1.62 13.82
N GLU A 85 -23.27 -2.09 15.07
CA GLU A 85 -24.17 -3.15 15.50
C GLU A 85 -25.63 -2.69 15.38
N GLY A 86 -26.48 -3.46 14.71
CA GLY A 86 -27.86 -3.06 14.39
C GLY A 86 -28.03 -2.06 13.22
N SER A 87 -26.96 -1.62 12.55
CA SER A 87 -27.03 -0.69 11.40
C SER A 87 -27.49 -1.35 10.08
N ALA A 88 -27.68 -2.68 10.06
CA ALA A 88 -28.19 -3.42 8.93
C ALA A 88 -29.15 -4.53 9.37
N PRO A 89 -30.03 -5.01 8.48
CA PRO A 89 -30.97 -6.09 8.79
C PRO A 89 -30.24 -7.35 9.29
N ILE A 90 -30.79 -7.95 10.37
CA ILE A 90 -30.36 -9.26 10.84
C ILE A 90 -30.94 -10.30 9.87
N LEU A 91 -30.05 -10.94 9.14
CA LEU A 91 -30.37 -11.97 8.16
C LEU A 91 -30.62 -13.29 8.88
N LYS A 92 -31.63 -14.03 8.40
CA LYS A 92 -31.83 -15.42 8.82
C LYS A 92 -30.74 -16.27 8.15
N ALA A 93 -30.05 -17.11 8.93
CA ALA A 93 -29.12 -18.09 8.35
C ALA A 93 -29.87 -18.93 7.30
N LEU A 94 -29.28 -19.09 6.12
CA LEU A 94 -29.86 -19.98 5.12
C LEU A 94 -29.85 -21.43 5.65
N PRO A 95 -30.98 -22.15 5.59
CA PRO A 95 -31.03 -23.56 5.95
C PRO A 95 -30.26 -24.41 4.93
N SER A 96 -29.79 -25.56 5.39
CA SER A 96 -28.91 -26.47 4.64
C SER A 96 -29.50 -26.99 3.31
N ASP A 97 -30.82 -26.89 3.14
CA ASP A 97 -31.58 -27.46 2.01
C ASP A 97 -31.89 -26.48 0.87
N LYS A 98 -31.40 -25.23 0.91
CA LYS A 98 -31.61 -24.32 -0.23
C LYS A 98 -30.66 -24.67 -1.38
N ASP A 99 -31.28 -25.04 -2.49
CA ASP A 99 -30.72 -25.33 -3.81
C ASP A 99 -29.39 -24.61 -4.09
N ASP A 100 -28.31 -25.39 -4.25
CA ASP A 100 -26.97 -24.88 -4.57
C ASP A 100 -26.91 -24.19 -5.95
N GLY A 101 -27.99 -24.26 -6.75
CA GLY A 101 -28.10 -23.66 -8.09
C GLY A 101 -28.08 -22.12 -8.11
N ASP A 102 -28.46 -21.46 -7.02
CA ASP A 102 -28.48 -20.00 -6.92
C ASP A 102 -27.12 -19.38 -6.55
N PHE A 103 -26.10 -20.21 -6.34
CA PHE A 103 -24.77 -19.76 -5.94
C PHE A 103 -23.69 -20.22 -6.93
N LEU A 104 -22.66 -19.39 -7.13
CA LEU A 104 -21.52 -19.78 -7.95
C LEU A 104 -20.93 -21.11 -7.47
N PRO A 105 -20.79 -22.12 -8.35
CA PRO A 105 -20.14 -23.36 -8.00
C PRO A 105 -18.68 -23.09 -7.64
N ILE A 106 -18.26 -23.62 -6.48
CA ILE A 106 -16.86 -23.60 -6.12
C ILE A 106 -16.17 -24.62 -7.03
N SER A 107 -15.32 -24.15 -7.94
CA SER A 107 -14.41 -25.01 -8.69
C SER A 107 -13.53 -25.79 -7.72
N LYS A 108 -13.95 -27.01 -7.37
CA LYS A 108 -13.08 -28.00 -6.74
C LYS A 108 -12.06 -28.44 -7.79
N PRO A 109 -10.77 -28.61 -7.44
CA PRO A 109 -9.79 -29.12 -8.38
C PRO A 109 -10.24 -30.50 -8.89
N LYS A 110 -10.35 -30.63 -10.22
CA LYS A 110 -10.81 -31.85 -10.91
C LYS A 110 -9.90 -33.02 -10.56
N LYS A 111 -10.37 -33.96 -9.75
CA LYS A 111 -9.81 -35.33 -9.69
C LYS A 111 -10.28 -36.08 -10.95
N LYS A 112 -9.34 -36.51 -11.79
CA LYS A 112 -9.59 -37.47 -12.87
C LYS A 112 -10.19 -38.74 -12.26
N LYS A 113 -11.46 -39.02 -12.56
CA LYS A 113 -12.06 -40.35 -12.40
C LYS A 113 -11.76 -41.13 -13.68
N VAL A 114 -10.98 -42.19 -13.57
CA VAL A 114 -10.97 -43.27 -14.57
C VAL A 114 -12.13 -44.18 -14.22
N SER A 115 -13.09 -44.25 -15.13
CA SER A 115 -14.19 -45.21 -15.15
C SER A 115 -13.69 -46.53 -15.73
N SER A 116 -13.93 -47.64 -15.03
CA SER A 116 -14.19 -48.92 -15.68
C SER A 116 -15.64 -49.32 -15.39
N SER A 117 -16.33 -49.68 -16.46
CA SER A 117 -17.77 -49.87 -16.57
C SER A 117 -18.12 -51.36 -16.69
N THR A 118 -19.20 -51.74 -15.99
CA THR A 118 -20.31 -52.62 -16.40
C THR A 118 -20.09 -54.08 -16.83
N GLY A 119 -20.93 -54.95 -16.22
CA GLY A 119 -21.53 -56.18 -16.77
C GLY A 119 -21.90 -57.13 -15.60
N ASN A 120 -23.06 -57.78 -15.47
CA ASN A 120 -24.32 -57.86 -16.22
C ASN A 120 -25.37 -58.51 -15.28
N VAL A 121 -26.64 -58.49 -15.70
CA VAL A 121 -27.85 -58.94 -15.00
C VAL A 121 -28.38 -60.27 -15.59
N ALA A 122 -29.12 -61.05 -14.79
CA ALA A 122 -30.22 -62.00 -15.09
C ALA A 122 -29.98 -63.53 -15.24
N GLY A 123 -30.97 -64.27 -14.70
CA GLY A 123 -31.35 -65.67 -14.97
C GLY A 123 -30.83 -66.66 -13.91
N GLU A 124 -31.58 -67.61 -13.33
CA GLU A 124 -32.85 -68.26 -13.68
C GLU A 124 -33.51 -68.85 -12.41
N SER A 125 -34.82 -69.07 -12.47
CA SER A 125 -35.59 -69.86 -11.50
C SER A 125 -35.49 -71.36 -11.82
N GLU A 126 -35.38 -72.21 -10.80
CA GLU A 126 -35.92 -73.58 -10.86
C GLU A 126 -36.34 -74.06 -9.46
N VAL A 127 -37.47 -74.76 -9.44
CA VAL A 127 -38.21 -75.31 -8.30
C VAL A 127 -37.94 -76.81 -8.25
N ILE A 128 -37.56 -77.39 -7.10
CA ILE A 128 -37.86 -78.79 -6.75
C ILE A 128 -38.11 -78.90 -5.22
N LEU A 129 -39.14 -79.68 -4.88
CA LEU A 129 -39.73 -79.98 -3.58
C LEU A 129 -38.96 -81.07 -2.78
N ASN A 130 -39.46 -81.31 -1.55
CA ASN A 130 -39.28 -82.46 -0.64
C ASN A 130 -38.14 -82.30 0.39
N GLU A 131 -38.27 -82.72 1.65
CA GLU A 131 -39.33 -83.31 2.47
C GLU A 131 -38.92 -83.04 3.94
N GLU A 132 -39.87 -83.22 4.85
CA GLU A 132 -39.78 -83.07 6.31
C GLU A 132 -38.57 -83.81 6.92
N GLU A 133 -37.94 -83.21 7.95
CA GLU A 133 -37.65 -83.92 9.21
C GLU A 133 -37.23 -82.97 10.32
N ASP A 134 -37.80 -83.22 11.50
CA ASP A 134 -37.58 -82.57 12.78
C ASP A 134 -36.12 -82.62 13.24
N GLY A 135 -35.70 -81.63 14.02
CA GLY A 135 -34.40 -81.66 14.68
C GLY A 135 -34.11 -80.42 15.50
N GLU A 136 -34.28 -80.56 16.81
CA GLU A 136 -33.86 -79.66 17.88
C GLU A 136 -32.43 -79.12 17.66
N GLU A 137 -32.20 -77.83 17.92
CA GLU A 137 -30.96 -77.30 18.51
C GLU A 137 -31.11 -75.80 18.80
N GLU A 138 -31.70 -75.49 19.95
CA GLU A 138 -31.38 -74.24 20.65
C GLU A 138 -29.98 -74.42 21.27
N THR A 139 -29.07 -73.45 21.03
CA THR A 139 -27.92 -73.02 21.87
C THR A 139 -26.59 -72.76 21.13
N GLU A 140 -26.56 -72.08 19.97
CA GLU A 140 -25.27 -71.58 19.41
C GLU A 140 -25.25 -70.10 18.96
N HIS A 141 -26.30 -69.32 19.24
CA HIS A 141 -26.42 -67.97 18.66
C HIS A 141 -25.72 -66.82 19.42
N GLU A 142 -25.27 -67.02 20.66
CA GLU A 142 -24.65 -65.94 21.45
C GLU A 142 -23.11 -65.86 21.30
N GLY A 143 -22.41 -66.99 21.11
CA GLY A 143 -20.94 -67.00 20.96
C GLY A 143 -20.44 -66.50 19.60
N ARG A 144 -21.26 -66.65 18.55
CA ARG A 144 -20.94 -66.21 17.18
C ARG A 144 -21.05 -64.69 17.01
N GLN A 145 -21.99 -64.06 17.70
CA GLN A 145 -22.22 -62.61 17.70
C GLN A 145 -21.07 -61.81 18.34
N VAL A 146 -20.46 -62.33 19.41
CA VAL A 146 -19.34 -61.66 20.10
C VAL A 146 -18.06 -61.70 19.26
N SER A 147 -17.81 -62.81 18.55
CA SER A 147 -16.65 -62.94 17.65
C SER A 147 -16.76 -62.00 16.43
N ASP A 148 -17.95 -61.91 15.82
CA ASP A 148 -18.23 -60.97 14.71
C ASP A 148 -18.09 -59.50 15.16
N CYS A 149 -18.52 -59.18 16.38
CA CYS A 149 -18.39 -57.83 16.96
C CYS A 149 -16.93 -57.40 17.14
N VAL A 150 -16.06 -58.29 17.65
CA VAL A 150 -14.63 -58.00 17.86
C VAL A 150 -13.85 -57.87 16.54
N MET A 151 -14.24 -58.63 15.51
CA MET A 151 -13.64 -58.54 14.16
C MET A 151 -14.02 -57.21 13.48
N LEU A 152 -15.29 -56.80 13.58
CA LEU A 152 -15.79 -55.51 13.08
C LEU A 152 -15.15 -54.31 13.78
N GLU A 153 -14.83 -54.43 15.08
CA GLU A 153 -14.15 -53.38 15.84
C GLU A 153 -12.68 -53.21 15.39
N GLY A 154 -12.00 -54.33 15.10
CA GLY A 154 -10.66 -54.35 14.50
C GLY A 154 -10.62 -53.74 13.10
N ASP A 155 -11.61 -54.03 12.27
CA ASP A 155 -11.75 -53.45 10.93
C ASP A 155 -12.07 -51.95 10.97
N ASN A 156 -12.96 -51.52 11.87
CA ASN A 156 -13.21 -50.09 12.09
C ASN A 156 -11.93 -49.36 12.52
N LYS A 157 -11.13 -49.95 13.42
CA LYS A 157 -9.86 -49.35 13.87
C LYS A 157 -8.83 -49.25 12.75
N ARG A 158 -8.73 -50.25 11.86
CA ARG A 158 -7.89 -50.19 10.65
C ARG A 158 -8.34 -49.06 9.71
N THR A 159 -9.65 -48.93 9.47
CA THR A 159 -10.16 -47.85 8.60
C THR A 159 -9.92 -46.45 9.18
N VAL A 160 -9.93 -46.29 10.50
CA VAL A 160 -9.59 -45.02 11.17
C VAL A 160 -8.12 -44.70 10.97
N MET A 161 -7.22 -45.65 11.20
CA MET A 161 -5.77 -45.47 11.00
C MET A 161 -5.43 -45.16 9.52
N ASP A 162 -6.11 -45.78 8.56
CA ASP A 162 -5.92 -45.48 7.14
C ASP A 162 -6.44 -44.09 6.75
N ARG A 163 -7.54 -43.64 7.36
CA ARG A 163 -8.03 -42.26 7.20
C ARG A 163 -7.04 -41.25 7.79
N GLU A 164 -6.49 -41.51 8.98
CA GLU A 164 -5.46 -40.69 9.61
C GLU A 164 -4.19 -40.63 8.75
N ARG A 165 -3.74 -41.77 8.21
CA ARG A 165 -2.62 -41.82 7.26
C ARG A 165 -2.86 -40.94 6.03
N GLN A 166 -4.06 -41.01 5.45
CA GLN A 166 -4.43 -40.13 4.32
C GLN A 166 -4.49 -38.66 4.69
N VAL A 167 -4.85 -38.31 5.93
CA VAL A 167 -4.83 -36.92 6.41
C VAL A 167 -3.39 -36.44 6.50
N MET A 168 -2.52 -37.20 7.15
CA MET A 168 -1.08 -36.89 7.28
C MET A 168 -0.40 -36.72 5.91
N GLU A 169 -0.73 -37.57 4.95
CA GLU A 169 -0.19 -37.46 3.59
C GLU A 169 -0.65 -36.19 2.87
N LYS A 170 -1.92 -35.79 3.03
CA LYS A 170 -2.44 -34.53 2.51
C LYS A 170 -1.79 -33.32 3.18
N GLU A 171 -1.59 -33.37 4.49
CA GLU A 171 -0.89 -32.32 5.24
C GLU A 171 0.56 -32.17 4.77
N LYS A 172 1.27 -33.27 4.54
CA LYS A 172 2.62 -33.24 3.96
C LYS A 172 2.67 -32.54 2.60
N LEU A 173 1.70 -32.81 1.72
CA LEU A 173 1.61 -32.15 0.41
C LEU A 173 1.30 -30.65 0.54
N VAL A 174 0.50 -30.26 1.52
CA VAL A 174 0.24 -28.84 1.83
C VAL A 174 1.52 -28.16 2.29
N MET A 175 2.24 -28.74 3.25
CA MET A 175 3.51 -28.22 3.75
C MET A 175 4.56 -28.09 2.65
N GLU A 176 4.66 -29.06 1.75
CA GLU A 176 5.58 -29.00 0.61
C GLU A 176 5.20 -27.87 -0.38
N SER A 177 3.91 -27.66 -0.59
CA SER A 177 3.39 -26.57 -1.43
C SER A 177 3.67 -25.21 -0.79
N GLU A 178 3.45 -25.07 0.52
CA GLU A 178 3.75 -23.86 1.30
C GLU A 178 5.24 -23.55 1.31
N TRP A 179 6.10 -24.56 1.47
CA TRP A 179 7.54 -24.38 1.38
C TRP A 179 7.96 -23.83 0.02
N LYS A 180 7.39 -24.35 -1.08
CA LYS A 180 7.65 -23.83 -2.44
C LYS A 180 7.18 -22.38 -2.62
N VAL A 181 6.08 -22.00 -1.97
CA VAL A 181 5.60 -20.60 -1.97
C VAL A 181 6.57 -19.71 -1.21
N LEU A 182 6.98 -20.09 0.00
CA LEU A 182 7.95 -19.34 0.82
C LEU A 182 9.30 -19.18 0.12
N GLN A 183 9.77 -20.20 -0.61
CA GLN A 183 10.98 -20.10 -1.43
C GLN A 183 10.84 -19.03 -2.53
N LYS A 184 9.69 -18.96 -3.19
CA LYS A 184 9.42 -17.91 -4.19
C LYS A 184 9.35 -16.53 -3.55
N GLU A 185 8.66 -16.41 -2.41
CA GLU A 185 8.58 -15.15 -1.66
C GLU A 185 9.95 -14.65 -1.22
N ARG A 186 10.80 -15.54 -0.68
CA ARG A 186 12.20 -15.23 -0.37
C ARG A 186 12.95 -14.71 -1.59
N ALA A 187 12.83 -15.38 -2.73
CA ALA A 187 13.50 -14.95 -3.96
C ALA A 187 12.98 -13.58 -4.47
N VAL A 188 11.70 -13.24 -4.22
CA VAL A 188 11.17 -11.91 -4.55
C VAL A 188 11.77 -10.86 -3.61
N LEU A 189 11.78 -11.12 -2.31
CA LEU A 189 12.40 -10.22 -1.32
C LEU A 189 13.88 -9.98 -1.60
N ASP A 190 14.64 -11.01 -1.96
CA ASP A 190 16.06 -10.87 -2.31
C ASP A 190 16.25 -9.93 -3.53
N ARG A 191 15.33 -9.95 -4.51
CA ARG A 191 15.35 -9.01 -5.65
C ARG A 191 14.98 -7.59 -5.23
N GLU A 192 14.01 -7.43 -4.34
CA GLU A 192 13.61 -6.14 -3.79
C GLU A 192 14.75 -5.50 -2.99
N VAL A 193 15.42 -6.27 -2.14
CA VAL A 193 16.62 -5.80 -1.42
C VAL A 193 17.70 -5.33 -2.39
N ALA A 194 18.01 -6.13 -3.42
CA ALA A 194 18.98 -5.73 -4.43
C ALA A 194 18.57 -4.48 -5.23
N ALA A 195 17.27 -4.23 -5.41
CA ALA A 195 16.76 -2.99 -6.02
C ALA A 195 16.98 -1.78 -5.10
N LEU A 196 16.63 -1.91 -3.83
CA LEU A 196 16.84 -0.87 -2.84
C LEU A 196 18.32 -0.51 -2.66
N ASP A 197 19.22 -1.49 -2.74
CA ASP A 197 20.67 -1.25 -2.69
C ASP A 197 21.16 -0.41 -3.88
N ARG A 198 20.63 -0.66 -5.09
CA ARG A 198 20.95 0.16 -6.28
C ARG A 198 20.43 1.59 -6.13
N ASP A 199 19.20 1.74 -5.66
CA ASP A 199 18.58 3.06 -5.45
C ASP A 199 19.34 3.85 -4.39
N ARG A 200 19.72 3.20 -3.29
CA ARG A 200 20.56 3.79 -2.24
C ARG A 200 21.89 4.30 -2.81
N ALA A 201 22.57 3.49 -3.60
CA ALA A 201 23.82 3.89 -4.25
C ALA A 201 23.61 5.05 -5.24
N SER A 202 22.48 5.11 -5.94
CA SER A 202 22.13 6.26 -6.80
C SER A 202 21.99 7.54 -6.00
N LEU A 203 21.22 7.49 -4.92
CA LEU A 203 20.98 8.64 -4.06
C LEU A 203 22.27 9.11 -3.35
N GLU A 204 23.19 8.21 -3.02
CA GLU A 204 24.50 8.59 -2.48
C GLU A 204 25.35 9.36 -3.52
N ARG A 205 25.32 8.97 -4.79
CA ARG A 205 26.00 9.71 -5.87
C ARG A 205 25.36 11.08 -6.10
N GLU A 206 24.03 11.16 -6.15
CA GLU A 206 23.32 12.43 -6.30
C GLU A 206 23.61 13.40 -5.15
N ARG A 207 23.61 12.89 -3.90
CA ARG A 207 24.01 13.69 -2.73
C ARG A 207 25.42 14.24 -2.87
N ALA A 208 26.38 13.44 -3.33
CA ALA A 208 27.75 13.89 -3.55
C ALA A 208 27.86 14.94 -4.66
N LEU A 209 27.03 14.86 -5.72
CA LEU A 209 26.98 15.89 -6.76
C LEU A 209 26.43 17.21 -6.21
N ILE A 210 25.30 17.16 -5.49
CA ILE A 210 24.70 18.34 -4.88
C ILE A 210 25.66 19.01 -3.88
N GLU A 211 26.40 18.23 -3.11
CA GLU A 211 27.41 18.77 -2.18
C GLU A 211 28.53 19.51 -2.91
N ARG A 212 29.01 18.99 -4.05
CA ARG A 212 30.00 19.67 -4.89
C ARG A 212 29.45 20.96 -5.49
N GLU A 213 28.22 20.93 -6.01
CA GLU A 213 27.56 22.13 -6.56
C GLU A 213 27.39 23.21 -5.49
N LYS A 214 26.94 22.83 -4.28
CA LYS A 214 26.87 23.76 -3.15
C LYS A 214 28.23 24.39 -2.83
N ALA A 215 29.31 23.60 -2.84
CA ALA A 215 30.65 24.11 -2.60
C ALA A 215 31.12 25.08 -3.71
N LEU A 216 30.72 24.86 -4.97
CA LEU A 216 31.00 25.79 -6.06
C LEU A 216 30.21 27.10 -5.90
N MET A 217 28.91 27.02 -5.62
CA MET A 217 28.07 28.19 -5.40
C MET A 217 28.55 29.03 -4.21
N GLU A 218 29.05 28.39 -3.16
CA GLU A 218 29.64 29.09 -2.01
C GLU A 218 30.93 29.85 -2.39
N LYS A 219 31.78 29.25 -3.23
CA LYS A 219 32.98 29.93 -3.78
C LYS A 219 32.60 31.12 -4.66
N ASP A 220 31.62 30.95 -5.54
CA ASP A 220 31.15 32.03 -6.41
C ASP A 220 30.57 33.18 -5.60
N ARG A 221 29.80 32.87 -4.54
CA ARG A 221 29.32 33.88 -3.58
C ARG A 221 30.46 34.65 -2.93
N TYR A 222 31.53 33.96 -2.54
CA TYR A 222 32.72 34.61 -1.97
C TYR A 222 33.42 35.52 -3.00
N ILE A 223 33.59 35.07 -4.24
CA ILE A 223 34.19 35.86 -5.32
C ILE A 223 33.34 37.12 -5.59
N LEU A 224 32.03 36.96 -5.76
CA LEU A 224 31.11 38.08 -5.99
C LEU A 224 31.10 39.07 -4.82
N SER A 225 31.22 38.59 -3.58
CA SER A 225 31.36 39.45 -2.40
C SER A 225 32.63 40.29 -2.48
N ARG A 226 33.77 39.67 -2.85
CA ARG A 226 35.04 40.38 -3.02
C ARG A 226 34.98 41.40 -4.16
N GLU A 227 34.40 41.05 -5.29
CA GLU A 227 34.22 41.96 -6.44
C GLU A 227 33.35 43.16 -6.07
N ARG A 228 32.25 42.93 -5.32
CA ARG A 228 31.41 44.01 -4.79
C ARG A 228 32.22 44.98 -3.93
N MET A 229 33.05 44.48 -3.01
CA MET A 229 33.89 45.32 -2.16
C MET A 229 34.93 46.11 -2.99
N ALA A 230 35.50 45.50 -4.03
CA ALA A 230 36.44 46.17 -4.93
C ALA A 230 35.77 47.29 -5.73
N LEU A 231 34.56 47.03 -6.26
CA LEU A 231 33.76 48.03 -6.96
C LEU A 231 33.36 49.19 -6.03
N GLU A 232 33.03 48.91 -4.78
CA GLU A 232 32.71 49.94 -3.79
C GLU A 232 33.92 50.84 -3.48
N GLN A 233 35.11 50.24 -3.36
CA GLN A 233 36.36 51.00 -3.21
C GLN A 233 36.66 51.88 -4.43
N GLU A 234 36.51 51.33 -5.64
CA GLU A 234 36.74 52.08 -6.88
C GLU A 234 35.74 53.21 -7.05
N LYS A 235 34.46 52.97 -6.72
CA LYS A 235 33.43 54.01 -6.68
C LYS A 235 33.83 55.14 -5.72
N ALA A 236 34.25 54.81 -4.49
CA ALA A 236 34.70 55.80 -3.53
C ALA A 236 35.95 56.57 -4.00
N ARG A 237 36.85 55.92 -4.75
CA ARG A 237 38.01 56.57 -5.38
C ARG A 237 37.59 57.57 -6.44
N LEU A 238 36.66 57.19 -7.32
CA LEU A 238 36.13 58.06 -8.36
C LEU A 238 35.35 59.25 -7.78
N GLU A 239 34.55 59.05 -6.73
CA GLU A 239 33.86 60.14 -6.04
C GLU A 239 34.83 61.17 -5.47
N ARG A 240 35.96 60.73 -4.89
CA ARG A 240 37.01 61.65 -4.43
C ARG A 240 37.66 62.42 -5.58
N LEU A 241 37.96 61.75 -6.69
CA LEU A 241 38.55 62.40 -7.87
C LEU A 241 37.59 63.43 -8.48
N ASN A 242 36.31 63.11 -8.59
CA ASN A 242 35.29 64.06 -9.05
C ASN A 242 35.19 65.24 -8.10
N ALA A 243 35.09 65.03 -6.78
CA ALA A 243 35.05 66.13 -5.81
C ALA A 243 36.31 67.02 -5.85
N THR A 244 37.48 66.46 -6.15
CA THR A 244 38.69 67.27 -6.39
C THR A 244 38.63 68.02 -7.72
N LYS A 245 38.10 67.39 -8.77
CA LYS A 245 37.95 68.01 -10.08
C LYS A 245 36.98 69.20 -10.02
N ASP A 246 35.82 69.02 -9.40
CA ASP A 246 34.82 70.09 -9.20
C ASP A 246 35.44 71.29 -8.48
N ARG A 247 36.22 71.05 -7.41
CA ARG A 247 36.95 72.12 -6.69
C ARG A 247 37.98 72.82 -7.57
N THR A 248 38.71 72.08 -8.40
CA THR A 248 39.68 72.70 -9.31
C THR A 248 39.02 73.49 -10.42
N GLU A 249 37.86 73.04 -10.91
CA GLU A 249 37.05 73.77 -11.89
C GLU A 249 36.49 75.06 -11.28
N ASP A 250 35.98 75.03 -10.05
CA ASP A 250 35.55 76.23 -9.32
C ASP A 250 36.70 77.26 -9.18
N ILE A 251 37.90 76.79 -8.81
CA ILE A 251 39.09 77.65 -8.63
C ILE A 251 39.56 78.24 -9.98
N THR A 252 39.55 77.46 -11.06
CA THR A 252 39.96 77.97 -12.38
C THR A 252 38.92 78.92 -12.96
N GLU A 253 37.63 78.66 -12.78
CA GLU A 253 36.56 79.58 -13.15
C GLU A 253 36.65 80.90 -12.39
N ASP A 254 36.83 80.86 -11.07
CA ASP A 254 36.96 82.07 -10.25
C ASP A 254 38.20 82.88 -10.63
N SER A 255 39.32 82.21 -10.91
CA SER A 255 40.53 82.87 -11.42
C SER A 255 40.28 83.52 -12.79
N SER A 256 39.61 82.82 -13.70
CA SER A 256 39.25 83.34 -15.02
C SER A 256 38.32 84.55 -14.91
N LYS A 257 37.27 84.48 -14.07
CA LYS A 257 36.32 85.58 -13.84
C LYS A 257 37.00 86.80 -13.21
N ARG A 258 37.91 86.60 -12.24
CA ARG A 258 38.69 87.70 -11.63
C ARG A 258 39.62 88.37 -12.64
N ASN A 259 40.31 87.60 -13.47
CA ASN A 259 41.19 88.14 -14.50
C ASN A 259 40.39 88.89 -15.57
N ASP A 260 39.23 88.38 -15.98
CA ASP A 260 38.34 89.04 -16.93
C ASP A 260 37.84 90.38 -16.37
N LEU A 261 37.36 90.40 -15.12
CA LEU A 261 36.97 91.64 -14.42
C LEU A 261 38.10 92.68 -14.35
N ASP A 262 39.32 92.27 -13.99
CA ASP A 262 40.49 93.17 -13.94
C ASP A 262 40.84 93.74 -15.31
N THR A 263 40.76 92.93 -16.37
CA THR A 263 40.98 93.42 -17.74
C THR A 263 39.90 94.40 -18.19
N THR A 264 38.64 94.17 -17.83
CA THR A 264 37.53 95.09 -18.15
C THR A 264 37.66 96.42 -17.41
N ASP A 265 37.94 96.43 -16.09
CA ASP A 265 38.12 97.65 -15.30
C ASP A 265 39.30 98.48 -15.82
N ARG A 266 40.43 97.82 -16.14
CA ARG A 266 41.58 98.52 -16.74
C ARG A 266 41.24 99.15 -18.10
N ARG A 267 40.41 98.50 -18.91
CA ARG A 267 39.96 99.01 -20.21
C ARG A 267 39.01 100.19 -20.05
N GLU A 268 38.05 100.11 -19.12
CA GLU A 268 37.13 101.20 -18.80
C GLU A 268 37.85 102.43 -18.26
N ARG A 269 38.80 102.26 -17.33
CA ARG A 269 39.65 103.35 -16.84
C ARG A 269 40.47 104.00 -17.96
N PHE A 270 41.00 103.21 -18.88
CA PHE A 270 41.71 103.74 -20.04
C PHE A 270 40.78 104.58 -20.93
N LEU A 271 39.57 104.12 -21.20
CA LEU A 271 38.58 104.86 -21.99
C LEU A 271 38.19 106.17 -21.31
N TYR A 272 37.94 106.17 -20.01
CA TYR A 272 37.63 107.38 -19.24
C TYR A 272 38.78 108.40 -19.27
N LEU A 273 40.02 107.95 -19.09
CA LEU A 273 41.19 108.84 -19.19
C LEU A 273 41.40 109.36 -20.62
N PHE A 274 41.11 108.54 -21.63
CA PHE A 274 41.18 108.94 -23.02
C PHE A 274 40.10 109.98 -23.36
N GLU A 275 38.87 109.80 -22.89
CA GLU A 275 37.77 110.77 -23.04
C GLU A 275 38.14 112.11 -22.39
N LYS A 276 38.61 112.09 -21.14
CA LYS A 276 39.16 113.26 -20.44
C LYS A 276 40.30 113.94 -21.19
N LEU A 277 41.12 113.19 -21.93
CA LEU A 277 42.21 113.75 -22.71
C LEU A 277 41.67 114.47 -23.95
N VAL A 278 40.71 113.86 -24.65
CA VAL A 278 40.05 114.43 -25.84
C VAL A 278 39.23 115.67 -25.48
N GLU A 279 38.59 115.72 -24.31
CA GLU A 279 37.85 116.90 -23.83
C GLU A 279 38.74 118.10 -23.47
N ASN A 280 40.03 117.90 -23.26
CA ASN A 280 40.99 118.94 -22.85
C ASN A 280 41.85 119.49 -24.03
N PHE A 281 41.55 119.09 -25.27
CA PHE A 281 42.13 119.64 -26.50
C PHE A 281 41.09 120.42 -27.30
#